data_AF-A0A5C7EZE4-F1
#
_entry.id   AF-A0A5C7EZE4-F1
#
_cell.length_a   1.000
_cell.length_b   1.000
_cell.length_c   1.000
_cell.angle_alpha   90.00
_cell.angle_beta   90.00
_cell.angle_gamma   90.00
#
_symmetry.space_group_name_H-M   'P 1'
#
loop_
_entity.id
_entity.type
_entity.pdbx_description
1 polymer ?
#
loop_
_entity_poly.entity_id
_entity_poly.type
_entity_poly.pdbx_seq_one_letter_code
_entity_poly.pdbx_strand_id
1 'polypeptide(L)'
;MNLISEIADYSQNKTRVLIYASNPAVAQLVLQVLDFHGKNTDFFLQNGINETLGNDFVLLETSDLLKAADFRPNIVLMTEDFGDHDLSPLLKNIIPGGVLIYPETSENQVENAENFFRKLPFSRAKFQKNSQSFVLNTDLGALPLLSANENLIENINGIKLLCQQFGVMEEEFYEPVMNFVETPLFF
;
A
#
# COMPACT_ATOMS: atom_id res chain seq x y z
N MET A 1 -20.99 -17.19 -1.09
CA MET A 1 -20.65 -15.78 -0.86
C MET A 1 -19.31 -15.53 -1.53
N ASN A 2 -19.03 -14.35 -2.09
CA ASN A 2 -17.70 -14.09 -2.68
C ASN A 2 -16.71 -13.76 -1.55
N LEU A 3 -15.43 -14.14 -1.66
CA LEU A 3 -14.40 -13.90 -0.64
C LEU A 3 -14.38 -12.43 -0.18
N ILE A 4 -14.52 -11.48 -1.11
CA ILE A 4 -14.56 -10.05 -0.79
C ILE A 4 -15.76 -9.68 0.10
N SER A 5 -16.93 -10.30 -0.10
CA SER A 5 -18.08 -10.06 0.79
C SER A 5 -17.85 -10.60 2.19
N GLU A 6 -17.15 -11.73 2.33
CA GLU A 6 -16.79 -12.29 3.65
C GLU A 6 -15.80 -11.37 4.38
N ILE A 7 -14.78 -10.89 3.66
CA ILE A 7 -13.81 -9.91 4.19
C ILE A 7 -14.50 -8.60 4.57
N ALA A 8 -15.43 -8.12 3.73
CA ALA A 8 -16.19 -6.89 4.00
C ALA A 8 -17.05 -7.02 5.26
N ASP A 9 -17.68 -8.18 5.48
CA ASP A 9 -18.47 -8.45 6.68
C ASP A 9 -17.62 -8.58 7.94
N TYR A 10 -16.47 -9.25 7.83
CA TYR A 10 -15.48 -9.32 8.91
C TYR A 10 -14.97 -7.93 9.32
N SER A 11 -14.79 -7.03 8.35
CA SER A 11 -14.16 -5.73 8.53
C SER A 11 -15.12 -4.56 8.82
N GLN A 12 -16.41 -4.82 9.06
CA GLN A 12 -17.43 -3.76 9.19
C GLN A 12 -17.11 -2.69 10.24
N ASN A 13 -16.39 -3.05 11.32
CA ASN A 13 -16.02 -2.14 12.40
C ASN A 13 -14.53 -1.77 12.41
N LYS A 14 -13.81 -2.05 11.31
CA LYS A 14 -12.36 -1.81 11.19
C LYS A 14 -12.07 -0.78 10.11
N THR A 15 -10.91 -0.15 10.20
CA THR A 15 -10.36 0.67 9.13
C THR A 15 -9.84 -0.24 8.01
N ARG A 16 -10.51 -0.21 6.86
CA ARG A 16 -10.15 -1.00 5.67
C ARG A 16 -9.06 -0.32 4.87
N VAL A 17 -7.91 -0.98 4.75
CA VAL A 17 -6.76 -0.51 3.99
C VAL A 17 -6.60 -1.36 2.75
N LEU A 18 -6.65 -0.75 1.58
CA LEU A 18 -6.40 -1.40 0.30
C LEU A 18 -4.99 -1.09 -0.18
N ILE A 19 -4.22 -2.12 -0.49
CA ILE A 19 -3.00 -2.03 -1.29
C ILE A 19 -3.34 -2.57 -2.68
N TYR A 20 -3.50 -1.66 -3.63
CA TYR A 20 -3.66 -2.00 -5.03
C TYR A 20 -2.28 -2.09 -5.70
N ALA A 21 -1.76 -3.31 -5.79
CA ALA A 21 -0.43 -3.60 -6.31
C ALA A 21 -0.41 -4.96 -7.03
N SER A 22 0.34 -5.05 -8.13
CA SER A 22 0.64 -6.34 -8.78
C SER A 22 1.81 -7.07 -8.09
N ASN A 23 2.65 -6.33 -7.37
CA ASN A 23 3.81 -6.85 -6.67
C ASN A 23 3.49 -7.12 -5.18
N PRO A 24 3.43 -8.39 -4.74
CA PRO A 24 3.12 -8.75 -3.34
C PRO A 24 4.13 -8.21 -2.32
N ALA A 25 5.35 -7.90 -2.76
CA ALA A 25 6.38 -7.33 -1.89
C ALA A 25 5.97 -6.00 -1.26
N VAL A 26 5.04 -5.26 -1.88
CA VAL A 26 4.51 -4.00 -1.34
C VAL A 26 3.81 -4.25 0.00
N ALA A 27 2.89 -5.21 0.04
CA ALA A 27 2.16 -5.52 1.26
C ALA A 27 3.07 -6.16 2.32
N GLN A 28 4.02 -7.01 1.89
CA GLN A 28 5.03 -7.57 2.80
C GLN A 28 5.86 -6.48 3.48
N LEU A 29 6.32 -5.48 2.72
CA LEU A 29 7.08 -4.37 3.27
C LEU A 29 6.24 -3.55 4.26
N VAL A 30 4.99 -3.25 3.91
CA VAL A 30 4.07 -2.55 4.84
C VAL A 30 3.93 -3.34 6.13
N LEU A 31 3.66 -4.64 6.08
CA LEU A 31 3.56 -5.48 7.27
C LEU A 31 4.86 -5.50 8.08
N GLN A 32 6.03 -5.60 7.44
CA GLN A 32 7.32 -5.55 8.15
C GLN A 32 7.52 -4.22 8.87
N VAL A 33 7.20 -3.10 8.22
CA VAL A 33 7.29 -1.77 8.85
C VAL A 33 6.34 -1.68 10.04
N LEU A 34 5.11 -2.15 9.89
CA LEU A 34 4.12 -2.12 10.96
C LEU A 34 4.51 -3.00 12.15
N ASP A 35 4.95 -4.24 11.89
CA ASP A 35 5.42 -5.18 12.91
C ASP A 35 6.64 -4.63 13.67
N PHE A 36 7.61 -4.06 12.94
CA PHE A 36 8.80 -3.42 13.54
C PHE A 36 8.41 -2.33 14.55
N HIS A 37 7.31 -1.62 14.31
CA HIS A 37 6.80 -0.55 15.17
C HIS A 37 5.68 -1.00 16.12
N GLY A 38 5.45 -2.30 16.27
CA GLY A 38 4.43 -2.86 17.17
C GLY A 38 2.98 -2.52 16.78
N LYS A 39 2.73 -2.22 15.51
CA LYS A 39 1.42 -1.86 14.96
C LYS A 39 0.76 -3.10 14.35
N ASN A 40 0.01 -3.83 15.17
CA ASN A 40 -0.70 -5.02 14.70
C ASN A 40 -1.84 -4.65 13.75
N THR A 41 -1.97 -5.40 12.66
CA THR A 41 -3.07 -5.27 11.69
C THR A 41 -3.50 -6.65 11.22
N ASP A 42 -4.79 -6.80 10.95
CA ASP A 42 -5.28 -7.97 10.23
C ASP A 42 -4.95 -7.81 8.74
N PHE A 43 -4.90 -8.92 8.01
CA PHE A 43 -4.63 -8.87 6.58
C PHE A 43 -5.16 -10.08 5.81
N PHE A 44 -5.46 -9.82 4.54
CA PHE A 44 -5.80 -10.79 3.51
C PHE A 44 -4.86 -10.55 2.33
N LEU A 45 -3.76 -11.30 2.28
CA LEU A 45 -2.71 -11.18 1.28
C LEU A 45 -2.58 -12.46 0.46
N GLN A 46 -1.85 -12.40 -0.65
CA GLN A 46 -1.54 -13.60 -1.45
C GLN A 46 -0.74 -14.64 -0.66
N ASN A 47 0.08 -14.20 0.30
CA ASN A 47 0.99 -15.04 1.07
C ASN A 47 0.43 -15.44 2.45
N GLY A 48 -0.80 -15.05 2.81
CA GLY A 48 -1.39 -15.43 4.08
C GLY A 48 -2.60 -14.62 4.50
N ILE A 49 -3.27 -15.12 5.53
CA ILE A 49 -4.42 -14.48 6.18
C ILE A 49 -4.11 -14.37 7.67
N ASN A 50 -4.39 -13.21 8.25
CA ASN A 50 -4.37 -12.98 9.69
C ASN A 50 -5.67 -12.29 10.09
N GLU A 51 -6.39 -12.89 11.03
CA GLU A 51 -7.67 -12.38 11.51
C GLU A 51 -7.68 -12.36 13.03
N THR A 52 -7.89 -11.18 13.61
CA THR A 52 -8.06 -11.00 15.05
C THR A 52 -9.27 -10.11 15.34
N LEU A 53 -9.87 -10.23 16.53
CA LEU A 53 -10.96 -9.34 16.91
C LEU A 53 -10.46 -7.98 17.43
N GLY A 54 -9.20 -7.88 17.85
CA GLY A 54 -8.67 -6.73 18.58
C GLY A 54 -8.00 -5.65 17.73
N ASN A 55 -7.62 -5.95 16.48
CA ASN A 55 -6.95 -4.97 15.62
C ASN A 55 -7.95 -3.97 15.01
N ASP A 56 -7.55 -2.70 14.94
CA ASP A 56 -8.37 -1.62 14.37
C ASP A 56 -8.30 -1.55 12.84
N PHE A 57 -7.28 -2.16 12.24
CA PHE A 57 -7.00 -2.11 10.82
C PHE A 57 -7.06 -3.51 10.19
N VAL A 58 -7.48 -3.54 8.93
CA VAL A 58 -7.45 -4.72 8.08
C VAL A 58 -6.96 -4.35 6.69
N LEU A 59 -5.95 -5.07 6.22
CA LEU A 59 -5.27 -4.82 4.96
C LEU A 59 -5.71 -5.84 3.91
N LEU A 60 -6.09 -5.38 2.73
CA LEU A 60 -6.33 -6.21 1.55
C LEU A 60 -5.32 -5.87 0.47
N GLU A 61 -4.59 -6.85 -0.04
CA GLU A 61 -3.76 -6.71 -1.24
C GLU A 61 -4.49 -7.33 -2.43
N THR A 62 -4.61 -6.58 -3.53
CA THR A 62 -5.11 -7.12 -4.78
C THR A 62 -4.70 -6.27 -5.97
N SER A 63 -4.55 -6.88 -7.14
CA SER A 63 -4.44 -6.20 -8.44
C SER A 63 -5.76 -6.27 -9.23
N ASP A 64 -6.81 -6.84 -8.66
CA ASP A 64 -8.14 -6.96 -9.28
C ASP A 64 -9.00 -5.75 -8.91
N LEU A 65 -9.30 -4.91 -9.91
CA LEU A 65 -10.03 -3.66 -9.71
C LEU A 65 -11.46 -3.87 -9.20
N LEU A 66 -12.11 -4.97 -9.57
CA LEU A 66 -13.47 -5.28 -9.07
C LEU A 66 -13.42 -5.64 -7.59
N LYS A 67 -12.46 -6.49 -7.19
CA LYS A 67 -12.25 -6.82 -5.78
C LYS A 67 -11.89 -5.59 -4.95
N ALA A 68 -11.02 -4.74 -5.48
CA ALA A 68 -10.62 -3.48 -4.87
C ALA A 68 -11.82 -2.54 -4.64
N ALA A 69 -12.69 -2.39 -5.65
CA ALA A 69 -13.87 -1.55 -5.56
C ALA A 69 -14.90 -2.11 -4.56
N ASP A 70 -15.14 -3.42 -4.55
CA ASP A 70 -16.12 -4.05 -3.67
C ASP A 70 -15.71 -4.03 -2.19
N PHE A 71 -14.41 -3.89 -1.91
CA PHE A 71 -13.88 -3.80 -0.55
C PHE A 71 -14.26 -2.50 0.19
N ARG A 72 -14.66 -1.43 -0.54
CA ARG A 72 -15.04 -0.11 0.00
C ARG A 72 -14.05 0.48 1.01
N PRO A 73 -12.79 0.69 0.62
CA PRO A 73 -11.70 1.03 1.54
C PRO A 73 -11.83 2.40 2.19
N ASN A 74 -11.20 2.53 3.37
CA ASN A 74 -10.94 3.79 4.07
C ASN A 74 -9.66 4.45 3.58
N ILE A 75 -8.61 3.64 3.38
CA ILE A 75 -7.30 4.09 2.93
C ILE A 75 -6.93 3.24 1.72
N VAL A 76 -6.46 3.87 0.65
CA VAL A 76 -6.03 3.19 -0.57
C VAL A 76 -4.60 3.62 -0.90
N LEU A 77 -3.73 2.66 -1.13
CA LEU A 77 -2.47 2.86 -1.84
C LEU A 77 -2.59 2.23 -3.22
N MET A 78 -2.32 3.02 -4.26
CA MET A 78 -2.13 2.52 -5.61
C MET A 78 -0.65 2.63 -5.98
N THR A 79 -0.06 1.54 -6.47
CA THR A 79 1.35 1.52 -6.92
C THR A 79 1.51 1.40 -8.43
N GLU A 80 0.43 1.07 -9.13
CA GLU A 80 0.38 0.89 -10.58
C GLU A 80 0.06 2.20 -11.29
N ASP A 81 0.52 2.33 -12.53
CA ASP A 81 -0.04 3.30 -13.46
C ASP A 81 -1.23 2.66 -14.19
N PHE A 82 -2.36 3.33 -14.19
CA PHE A 82 -3.59 2.80 -14.78
C PHE A 82 -3.77 3.20 -16.24
N GLY A 83 -2.94 4.10 -16.78
CA GLY A 83 -3.06 4.53 -18.18
C GLY A 83 -4.49 4.96 -18.54
N ASP A 84 -5.16 4.19 -19.40
CA ASP A 84 -6.54 4.44 -19.83
C ASP A 84 -7.60 3.60 -19.08
N HIS A 85 -7.22 2.79 -18.09
CA HIS A 85 -8.16 1.99 -17.31
C HIS A 85 -9.11 2.88 -16.49
N ASP A 86 -10.40 2.55 -16.52
CA ASP A 86 -11.42 3.29 -15.78
C ASP A 86 -11.35 2.99 -14.27
N LEU A 87 -10.84 3.96 -13.51
CA LEU A 87 -10.76 3.91 -12.04
C LEU A 87 -12.07 4.25 -11.33
N SER A 88 -13.08 4.74 -12.04
CA SER A 88 -14.34 5.22 -11.46
C SER A 88 -14.99 4.23 -10.48
N PRO A 89 -15.02 2.90 -10.74
CA PRO A 89 -15.58 1.93 -9.80
C PRO A 89 -14.90 1.94 -8.43
N LEU A 90 -13.57 2.04 -8.40
CA LEU A 90 -12.80 2.11 -7.15
C LEU A 90 -13.00 3.46 -6.46
N LEU A 91 -12.80 4.57 -7.18
CA LEU A 91 -12.87 5.92 -6.62
C LEU A 91 -14.24 6.23 -5.99
N LYS A 92 -15.33 5.74 -6.61
CA LYS A 92 -16.69 5.87 -6.09
C LYS A 92 -16.96 5.07 -4.81
N ASN A 93 -16.17 4.04 -4.54
CA ASN A 93 -16.38 3.17 -3.39
C ASN A 93 -15.39 3.45 -2.23
N ILE A 94 -14.39 4.32 -2.42
CA ILE A 94 -13.64 4.89 -1.31
C ILE A 94 -14.63 5.64 -0.40
N ILE A 95 -14.60 5.35 0.90
CA ILE A 95 -15.54 5.98 1.82
C ILE A 95 -15.34 7.50 1.89
N PRO A 96 -16.41 8.29 2.08
CA PRO A 96 -16.28 9.72 2.29
C PRO A 96 -15.35 10.05 3.46
N GLY A 97 -14.41 10.98 3.25
CA GLY A 97 -13.38 11.33 4.22
C GLY A 97 -12.19 10.35 4.28
N GLY A 98 -12.17 9.31 3.43
CA GLY A 98 -11.04 8.39 3.28
C GLY A 98 -9.79 9.04 2.71
N VAL A 99 -8.79 8.22 2.42
CA VAL A 99 -7.47 8.65 1.90
C VAL A 99 -7.11 7.82 0.66
N LEU A 100 -6.71 8.50 -0.41
CA LEU A 100 -6.14 7.90 -1.61
C LEU A 100 -4.70 8.36 -1.78
N ILE A 101 -3.78 7.40 -1.80
CA ILE A 101 -2.36 7.58 -2.07
C ILE A 101 -2.07 6.98 -3.44
N TYR A 102 -1.49 7.78 -4.36
CA TYR A 102 -1.38 7.39 -5.77
C TYR A 102 -0.18 8.04 -6.46
N PRO A 103 0.34 7.46 -7.54
CA PRO A 103 1.43 8.05 -8.28
C PRO A 103 0.98 9.36 -8.95
N GLU A 104 1.84 10.38 -8.97
CA GLU A 104 1.55 11.65 -9.67
C GLU A 104 1.15 11.47 -11.14
N THR A 105 1.57 10.39 -11.81
CA THR A 105 1.20 10.09 -13.20
C THR A 105 -0.30 9.79 -13.38
N SER A 106 -1.01 9.42 -12.30
CA SER A 106 -2.45 9.12 -12.31
C SER A 106 -3.33 10.30 -11.86
N GLU A 107 -2.77 11.49 -11.65
CA GLU A 107 -3.49 12.68 -11.15
C GLU A 107 -4.75 12.99 -11.97
N ASN A 108 -4.64 13.03 -13.31
CA ASN A 108 -5.76 13.35 -14.19
C ASN A 108 -6.97 12.40 -14.02
N GLN A 109 -6.72 11.13 -13.70
CA GLN A 109 -7.78 10.15 -13.49
C GLN A 109 -8.45 10.36 -12.12
N VAL A 110 -7.66 10.72 -11.11
CA VAL A 110 -8.10 10.93 -9.73
C VAL A 110 -8.82 12.29 -9.54
N GLU A 111 -8.45 13.32 -10.31
CA GLU A 111 -9.07 14.64 -10.25
C GLU A 111 -10.58 14.60 -10.51
N ASN A 112 -11.03 13.70 -11.39
CA ASN A 112 -12.43 13.55 -11.79
C ASN A 112 -13.28 12.72 -10.82
N ALA A 113 -12.75 12.31 -9.66
CA ALA A 113 -13.51 11.55 -8.67
C ALA A 113 -14.69 12.36 -8.11
N GLU A 114 -15.89 11.77 -8.11
CA GLU A 114 -17.10 12.40 -7.56
C GLU A 114 -17.13 12.44 -6.02
N ASN A 115 -16.37 11.56 -5.36
CA ASN A 115 -16.33 11.44 -3.91
C ASN A 115 -15.30 12.37 -3.26
N PHE A 116 -15.62 12.86 -2.06
CA PHE A 116 -14.70 13.62 -1.23
C PHE A 116 -13.85 12.69 -0.36
N PHE A 117 -12.61 12.45 -0.77
CA PHE A 117 -11.55 11.82 0.01
C PHE A 117 -10.27 12.65 -0.10
N ARG A 118 -9.37 12.51 0.87
CA ARG A 118 -8.07 13.17 0.84
C ARG A 118 -7.18 12.52 -0.21
N LYS A 119 -6.58 13.33 -1.06
CA LYS A 119 -5.65 12.91 -2.12
C LYS A 119 -4.21 13.16 -1.68
N LEU A 120 -3.37 12.14 -1.78
CA LEU A 120 -1.95 12.15 -1.44
C LEU A 120 -1.13 11.63 -2.64
N PRO A 121 -0.84 12.48 -3.63
CA PRO A 121 0.03 12.08 -4.73
C PRO A 121 1.45 11.83 -4.22
N PHE A 122 2.18 10.92 -4.88
CA PHE A 122 3.60 10.71 -4.63
C PHE A 122 4.41 10.61 -5.93
N SER A 123 5.61 11.19 -5.90
CA SER A 123 6.61 11.02 -6.93
C SER A 123 7.34 9.68 -6.76
N ARG A 124 7.64 9.01 -7.88
CA ARG A 124 8.49 7.81 -7.90
C ARG A 124 9.86 8.12 -7.30
N ALA A 125 10.35 7.26 -6.42
CA ALA A 125 11.64 7.47 -5.78
C ALA A 125 12.80 7.29 -6.75
N LYS A 126 13.84 8.12 -6.57
CA LYS A 126 15.09 8.04 -7.33
C LYS A 126 16.10 7.20 -6.55
N PHE A 127 16.62 6.16 -7.19
CA PHE A 127 17.63 5.29 -6.61
C PHE A 127 18.78 5.04 -7.59
N GLN A 128 19.91 4.61 -7.06
CA GLN A 128 21.05 4.15 -7.84
C GLN A 128 21.15 2.63 -7.71
N LYS A 129 21.51 1.98 -8.81
CA LYS A 129 21.71 0.53 -8.88
C LYS A 129 23.16 0.24 -9.27
N ASN A 130 23.84 -0.51 -8.42
CA ASN A 130 25.13 -1.12 -8.71
C ASN A 130 24.98 -2.65 -8.73
N SER A 131 26.00 -3.38 -9.19
CA SER A 131 25.92 -4.83 -9.48
C SER A 131 25.40 -5.72 -8.34
N GLN A 132 25.40 -5.24 -7.08
CA GLN A 132 24.97 -5.99 -5.90
C GLN A 132 24.20 -5.15 -4.87
N SER A 133 23.85 -3.89 -5.17
CA SER A 133 23.21 -3.02 -4.19
C SER A 133 22.34 -1.94 -4.83
N PHE A 134 21.29 -1.57 -4.09
CA PHE A 134 20.43 -0.44 -4.39
C PHE A 134 20.67 0.64 -3.34
N VAL A 135 20.70 1.90 -3.78
CA VAL A 135 20.86 3.06 -2.89
C VAL A 135 19.73 4.03 -3.16
N LEU A 136 18.84 4.19 -2.20
CA LEU A 136 17.73 5.13 -2.23
C LEU A 136 18.23 6.53 -1.86
N ASN A 137 17.89 7.53 -2.66
CA ASN A 137 18.18 8.92 -2.30
C ASN A 137 16.98 9.50 -1.55
N THR A 138 17.20 9.96 -0.33
CA THR A 138 16.19 10.62 0.51
C THR A 138 16.68 11.98 0.97
N ASP A 139 15.77 12.80 1.51
CA ASP A 139 16.12 14.09 2.12
C ASP A 139 17.00 13.93 3.38
N LEU A 140 16.99 12.74 4.00
CA LEU A 140 17.85 12.35 5.12
C LEU A 140 19.24 11.86 4.67
N GLY A 141 19.44 11.65 3.36
CA GLY A 141 20.66 11.15 2.76
C GLY A 141 20.48 9.87 1.94
N ALA A 142 21.60 9.31 1.51
CA ALA A 142 21.64 8.06 0.74
C ALA A 142 21.47 6.86 1.66
N LEU A 143 20.48 6.00 1.38
CA LEU A 143 20.14 4.82 2.16
C LEU A 143 20.41 3.55 1.35
N PRO A 144 21.35 2.68 1.77
CA PRO A 144 21.54 1.39 1.14
C PRO A 144 20.35 0.47 1.43
N LEU A 145 19.87 -0.24 0.42
CA LEU A 145 18.77 -1.20 0.52
C LEU A 145 19.27 -2.61 0.21
N LEU A 146 18.79 -3.59 0.99
CA LEU A 146 19.02 -5.02 0.73
C LEU A 146 18.11 -5.59 -0.37
N SER A 147 16.95 -4.97 -0.61
CA SER A 147 16.00 -5.41 -1.63
C SER A 147 16.52 -5.18 -3.05
N ALA A 148 16.23 -6.13 -3.95
CA ALA A 148 16.58 -6.06 -5.37
C ALA A 148 15.39 -5.71 -6.30
N ASN A 149 14.26 -5.30 -5.73
CA ASN A 149 13.01 -5.09 -6.46
C ASN A 149 12.81 -3.61 -6.82
N GLU A 150 13.11 -3.24 -8.07
CA GLU A 150 13.02 -1.86 -8.56
C GLU A 150 11.61 -1.28 -8.41
N ASN A 151 10.57 -2.02 -8.79
CA ASN A 151 9.17 -1.57 -8.67
C ASN A 151 8.79 -1.26 -7.22
N LEU A 152 9.28 -2.03 -6.25
CA LEU A 152 9.06 -1.75 -4.83
C LEU A 152 9.75 -0.44 -4.43
N ILE A 153 11.01 -0.26 -4.82
CA ILE A 153 11.82 0.92 -4.48
C ILE A 153 11.21 2.18 -5.09
N GLU A 154 10.77 2.13 -6.34
CA GLU A 154 10.11 3.26 -7.01
C GLU A 154 8.87 3.75 -6.27
N ASN A 155 8.12 2.83 -5.64
CA ASN A 155 6.89 3.10 -4.92
C ASN A 155 7.10 3.44 -3.43
N ILE A 156 8.35 3.50 -2.95
CA ILE A 156 8.65 3.63 -1.52
C ILE A 156 8.05 4.89 -0.89
N ASN A 157 7.92 5.98 -1.66
CA ASN A 157 7.28 7.21 -1.17
C ASN A 157 5.79 7.03 -0.90
N GLY A 158 5.07 6.31 -1.77
CA GLY A 158 3.67 5.97 -1.54
C GLY A 158 3.49 5.00 -0.37
N ILE A 159 4.37 4.02 -0.26
CA ILE A 159 4.39 3.07 0.86
C ILE A 159 4.64 3.80 2.19
N LYS A 160 5.56 4.78 2.21
CA LYS A 160 5.81 5.65 3.36
C LYS A 160 4.55 6.41 3.78
N LEU A 161 3.88 7.07 2.83
CA LEU A 161 2.62 7.80 3.10
C LEU A 161 1.53 6.89 3.66
N LEU A 162 1.49 5.63 3.22
CA LEU A 162 0.56 4.62 3.76
C LEU A 162 0.91 4.29 5.21
N CYS A 163 2.18 3.96 5.50
CA CYS A 163 2.62 3.66 6.86
C CYS A 163 2.38 4.84 7.83
N GLN A 164 2.46 6.09 7.35
CA GLN A 164 2.08 7.28 8.13
C GLN A 164 0.60 7.29 8.53
N GLN A 165 -0.30 6.68 7.76
CA GLN A 165 -1.71 6.54 8.16
C GLN A 165 -1.90 5.58 9.35
N PHE A 166 -0.92 4.70 9.60
CA PHE A 166 -0.85 3.87 10.81
C PHE A 166 -0.10 4.57 11.95
N GLY A 167 0.39 5.80 11.73
CA GLY A 167 1.16 6.57 12.71
C GLY A 167 2.62 6.12 12.83
N VAL A 168 3.23 5.65 11.74
CA VAL A 168 4.70 5.49 11.64
C VAL A 168 5.29 6.81 11.18
N MET A 169 6.30 7.34 11.88
CA MET A 169 6.94 8.59 11.48
C MET A 169 7.85 8.38 10.27
N GLU A 170 8.13 9.46 9.53
CA GLU A 170 8.99 9.39 8.34
C GLU A 170 10.40 8.83 8.63
N GLU A 171 11.01 9.29 9.71
CA GLU A 171 12.35 8.87 10.12
C GLU A 171 12.38 7.38 10.52
N GLU A 172 11.30 6.93 11.18
CA GLU A 172 11.09 5.57 11.66
C GLU A 172 10.81 4.57 10.53
N PHE A 173 10.28 5.04 9.41
CA PHE A 173 9.92 4.21 8.26
C PHE A 173 11.15 3.53 7.62
N TYR A 174 12.26 4.24 7.52
CA TYR A 174 13.41 3.78 6.73
C TYR A 174 14.23 2.67 7.39
N GLU A 175 14.21 2.54 8.72
CA GLU A 175 14.95 1.51 9.44
C GLU A 175 14.53 0.07 9.06
N PRO A 176 13.24 -0.31 9.13
CA PRO A 176 12.80 -1.61 8.64
C PRO A 176 12.94 -1.76 7.11
N VAL A 177 12.84 -0.67 6.34
CA VAL A 177 12.99 -0.70 4.87
C VAL A 177 14.39 -1.08 4.42
N MET A 178 15.42 -0.53 5.07
CA MET A 178 16.82 -0.85 4.75
C MET A 178 17.11 -2.35 4.93
N ASN A 179 16.45 -2.97 5.89
CA ASN A 179 16.62 -4.39 6.25
C ASN A 179 15.60 -5.31 5.57
N PHE A 180 14.74 -4.80 4.69
CA PHE A 180 13.69 -5.59 4.04
C PHE A 180 14.27 -6.62 3.06
N VAL A 181 13.80 -7.86 3.21
CA VAL A 181 14.07 -8.97 2.30
C VAL A 181 12.74 -9.56 1.88
N GLU A 182 12.49 -9.56 0.58
CA GLU A 182 11.26 -10.12 0.01
C GLU A 182 11.18 -11.63 0.32
N THR A 183 10.05 -12.04 0.90
CA THR A 183 9.78 -13.45 1.16
C THR A 183 9.16 -14.08 -0.08
N PRO A 184 9.71 -15.21 -0.59
CA PRO A 184 9.14 -15.90 -1.75
C PRO A 184 7.69 -16.31 -1.51
N LEU A 185 6.85 -16.21 -2.54
CA LEU A 185 5.54 -16.85 -2.54
C LEU A 185 5.76 -18.38 -2.59
N PHE A 186 5.28 -19.09 -1.57
CA PHE A 186 5.18 -20.54 -1.62
C PHE A 186 3.89 -20.89 -2.37
N PHE A 187 4.02 -21.39 -3.62
CA PHE A 187 2.92 -21.96 -4.40
C PHE A 187 2.79 -23.46 -4.15
#